data_AF-C3XVW6-F1
#
_entry.id   AF-C3XVW6-F1
#
_cell.length_a   1.000
_cell.length_b   1.000
_cell.length_c   1.000
_cell.angle_alpha   90.00
_cell.angle_beta   90.00
_cell.angle_gamma   90.00
#
_symmetry.space_group_name_H-M   'P 1'
#
loop_
_entity.id
_entity.type
_entity.pdbx_description
1 polymer ?
#
loop_
_entity_poly.entity_id
_entity_poly.type
_entity_poly.pdbx_seq_one_letter_code
_entity_poly.pdbx_strand_id
1 'polypeptide(L)'
;MIVRHSIDPVEAPLPNPNLRGKQLVAPEDGTNHTAYDVFLQPGDSVQVTSGEKLRLFCIYCDDVEPTVDRAVTRSLSEIVGTDRDIDWGRGHSRRFLKKSDGFPISVHNTYVEAGTNSALCYKHHLESAYYVKGRATYTWEEGVQKAETRIDATNGTVYSMNEHDAHHAIAHEDAVALCVFHPVLVGNENHDFSGEYSGYKPSK
;
A
#
# COMPACT_ATOMS: atom_id res chain seq x y z
N MET A 1 1.32 -13.21 -19.70
CA MET A 1 0.25 -13.12 -18.68
C MET A 1 0.01 -14.52 -18.16
N ILE A 2 0.42 -14.80 -16.93
CA ILE A 2 0.24 -16.10 -16.28
C ILE A 2 -0.90 -15.93 -15.30
N VAL A 3 -2.04 -16.55 -15.59
CA VAL A 3 -3.19 -16.62 -14.69
C VAL A 3 -3.22 -18.05 -14.17
N ARG A 4 -2.99 -18.23 -12.86
CA ARG A 4 -3.06 -19.52 -12.17
C ARG A 4 -4.00 -19.36 -10.98
N HIS A 5 -5.04 -20.19 -10.89
CA HIS A 5 -5.90 -20.19 -9.71
C HIS A 5 -5.24 -20.95 -8.59
N SER A 6 -5.53 -20.64 -7.32
CA SER A 6 -4.98 -21.33 -6.15
C SER A 6 -5.29 -22.83 -6.06
N ILE A 7 -6.16 -23.38 -6.91
CA ILE A 7 -6.42 -24.83 -7.01
C ILE A 7 -5.54 -25.54 -8.06
N ASP A 8 -5.07 -24.80 -9.06
CA ASP A 8 -4.17 -25.24 -10.12
C ASP A 8 -2.66 -25.24 -9.82
N PRO A 9 -2.11 -24.63 -8.73
CA PRO A 9 -0.69 -24.62 -8.50
C PRO A 9 -0.29 -25.94 -7.87
N VAL A 10 0.83 -26.47 -8.37
CA VAL A 10 1.49 -27.63 -7.80
C VAL A 10 1.92 -27.28 -6.37
N GLU A 11 1.72 -28.21 -5.44
CA GLU A 11 2.37 -28.10 -4.13
C GLU A 11 3.88 -28.06 -4.36
N ALA A 12 4.46 -26.87 -4.15
CA ALA A 12 5.88 -26.64 -4.29
C ALA A 12 6.50 -26.60 -2.89
N PRO A 13 7.71 -27.15 -2.70
CA PRO A 13 8.46 -26.93 -1.47
C PRO A 13 8.61 -25.43 -1.27
N LEU A 14 8.04 -24.90 -0.20
CA LEU A 14 8.23 -23.51 0.16
C LEU A 14 9.67 -23.33 0.68
N PRO A 15 10.30 -22.16 0.49
CA PRO A 15 11.65 -21.88 0.99
C PRO A 15 11.77 -22.12 2.50
N ASN A 16 10.65 -22.02 3.22
CA ASN A 16 10.55 -22.49 4.59
C ASN A 16 9.69 -23.77 4.66
N PRO A 17 10.22 -24.88 5.18
CA PRO A 17 9.49 -26.15 5.30
C PRO A 17 8.33 -26.13 6.30
N ASN A 18 8.26 -25.14 7.19
CA ASN A 18 7.16 -24.92 8.13
C ASN A 18 5.98 -24.19 7.49
N LEU A 19 6.15 -23.66 6.27
CA LEU A 19 5.05 -23.04 5.55
C LEU A 19 4.24 -24.11 4.80
N ARG A 20 2.91 -23.96 4.84
CA ARG A 20 2.00 -24.66 3.94
C ARG A 20 1.35 -23.63 3.03
N GLY A 21 1.42 -23.87 1.74
CA GLY A 21 1.03 -22.87 0.77
C GLY A 21 1.41 -23.26 -0.64
N LYS A 22 1.19 -22.35 -1.57
CA LYS A 22 1.38 -22.58 -3.00
C LYS A 22 2.26 -21.51 -3.58
N GLN A 23 3.23 -21.92 -4.40
CA GLN A 23 4.01 -20.98 -5.18
C GLN A 23 3.12 -20.45 -6.32
N LEU A 24 2.84 -19.16 -6.29
CA LEU A 24 1.99 -18.49 -7.27
C LEU A 24 2.80 -18.14 -8.52
N VAL A 25 4.01 -17.64 -8.33
CA VAL A 25 4.90 -17.15 -9.40
C VAL A 25 6.35 -17.45 -9.03
N ALA A 26 7.15 -17.82 -10.03
CA ALA A 26 8.57 -18.12 -9.91
C ALA A 26 9.43 -17.28 -10.88
N PRO A 27 10.77 -17.23 -10.69
CA PRO A 27 11.65 -16.59 -11.66
C PRO A 27 11.61 -17.24 -13.05
N GLU A 28 11.39 -18.55 -13.10
CA GLU A 28 11.28 -19.32 -14.35
C GLU A 28 10.02 -18.97 -15.15
N ASP A 29 9.02 -18.35 -14.50
CA ASP A 29 7.81 -17.81 -15.13
C ASP A 29 8.08 -16.45 -15.83
N GLY A 30 9.34 -16.03 -15.94
CA GLY A 30 9.75 -14.78 -16.60
C GLY A 30 9.58 -13.54 -15.71
N THR A 31 9.53 -13.74 -14.39
CA THR A 31 9.44 -12.64 -13.40
C THR A 31 10.75 -12.53 -12.60
N ASN A 32 11.03 -11.38 -11.99
CA ASN A 32 12.23 -11.21 -11.14
C ASN A 32 11.95 -11.45 -9.64
N HIS A 33 10.87 -12.16 -9.31
CA HIS A 33 10.47 -12.40 -7.92
C HIS A 33 9.78 -13.77 -7.78
N THR A 34 9.63 -14.21 -6.55
CA THR A 34 8.84 -15.39 -6.21
C THR A 34 7.70 -14.96 -5.29
N ALA A 35 6.48 -15.42 -5.57
CA ALA A 35 5.30 -15.11 -4.76
C ALA A 35 4.68 -16.40 -4.23
N TYR A 36 4.24 -16.37 -2.98
CA TYR A 36 3.63 -17.51 -2.29
C TYR A 36 2.27 -17.10 -1.70
N ASP A 37 1.28 -17.97 -1.86
CA ASP A 37 0.05 -17.97 -1.07
C ASP A 37 0.29 -18.88 0.12
N VAL A 38 0.18 -18.35 1.34
CA VAL A 38 0.48 -19.07 2.58
C VAL A 38 -0.70 -18.94 3.52
N PHE A 39 -1.24 -20.08 3.97
CA PHE A 39 -2.38 -20.12 4.89
C PHE A 39 -1.93 -20.44 6.31
N LEU A 40 -2.35 -19.61 7.27
CA LEU A 40 -2.04 -19.77 8.70
C LEU A 40 -3.34 -19.86 9.51
N GLN A 41 -3.33 -20.70 10.54
CA GLN A 41 -4.40 -20.85 11.50
C GLN A 41 -4.08 -20.11 12.81
N PRO A 42 -5.10 -19.76 13.62
CA PRO A 42 -4.87 -19.19 14.94
C PRO A 42 -3.93 -20.07 15.78
N GLY A 43 -2.82 -19.50 16.24
CA GLY A 43 -1.78 -20.21 17.00
C GLY A 43 -0.60 -20.70 16.17
N ASP A 44 -0.66 -20.63 14.83
CA ASP A 44 0.48 -20.92 13.98
C ASP A 44 1.58 -19.86 14.13
N SER A 45 2.83 -20.30 13.98
CA SER A 45 4.00 -19.42 13.92
C SER A 45 4.80 -19.72 12.67
N VAL A 46 5.12 -18.67 11.92
CA VAL A 46 5.94 -18.74 10.71
C VAL A 46 7.24 -18.01 10.94
N GLN A 47 8.34 -18.69 10.60
CA GLN A 47 9.62 -18.05 10.43
C GLN A 47 9.82 -17.72 8.95
N VAL A 48 10.18 -16.50 8.60
CA VAL A 48 10.59 -16.17 7.22
C VAL A 48 12.10 -15.99 7.23
N THR A 49 12.80 -16.75 6.39
CA THR A 49 14.26 -16.69 6.25
C THR A 49 14.59 -16.28 4.83
N SER A 50 15.44 -15.27 4.68
CA SER A 50 15.90 -14.80 3.37
C SER A 50 17.41 -15.00 3.26
N GLY A 51 17.87 -15.53 2.13
CA GLY A 51 19.29 -15.63 1.79
C GLY A 51 19.92 -14.29 1.41
N GLU A 52 19.08 -13.28 1.12
CA GLU A 52 19.44 -11.92 0.74
C GLU A 52 18.66 -10.89 1.58
N LYS A 53 18.87 -9.59 1.35
CA LYS A 53 18.07 -8.55 2.02
C LYS A 53 16.60 -8.61 1.60
N LEU A 54 15.70 -8.81 2.57
CA LEU A 54 14.24 -8.87 2.37
C LEU A 54 13.55 -7.73 3.16
N ARG A 55 12.58 -7.05 2.54
CA ARG A 55 11.62 -6.18 3.24
C ARG A 55 10.25 -6.88 3.21
N LEU A 56 9.67 -7.13 4.38
CA LEU A 56 8.36 -7.77 4.52
C LEU A 56 7.32 -6.72 4.93
N PHE A 57 6.24 -6.61 4.15
CA PHE A 57 5.06 -5.81 4.46
C PHE A 57 3.88 -6.75 4.66
N CYS A 58 3.31 -6.77 5.86
CA CYS A 58 2.12 -7.55 6.17
C CYS A 58 1.00 -6.60 6.58
N ILE A 59 -0.16 -6.75 5.96
CA ILE A 59 -1.36 -5.97 6.28
C ILE A 59 -2.44 -7.01 6.57
N TYR A 60 -2.91 -7.01 7.80
CA TYR A 60 -4.00 -7.86 8.25
C TYR A 60 -5.29 -7.05 8.23
N CYS A 61 -6.32 -7.58 7.58
CA CYS A 61 -7.64 -6.99 7.52
C CYS A 61 -8.66 -8.12 7.46
N ASP A 62 -9.73 -8.02 8.25
CA ASP A 62 -10.82 -8.98 8.20
C ASP A 62 -11.56 -8.85 6.87
N ASP A 63 -11.85 -9.98 6.23
CA ASP A 63 -12.68 -10.02 5.03
C ASP A 63 -14.12 -9.72 5.41
N VAL A 64 -14.57 -8.50 5.12
CA VAL A 64 -15.96 -8.08 5.40
C VAL A 64 -16.90 -8.62 4.31
N GLU A 65 -16.46 -8.65 3.05
CA GLU A 65 -17.19 -9.21 1.89
C GLU A 65 -16.20 -9.67 0.78
N PRO A 66 -15.76 -10.93 0.77
CA PRO A 66 -14.75 -11.40 -0.19
C PRO A 66 -15.30 -11.48 -1.61
N THR A 67 -14.55 -10.94 -2.58
CA THR A 67 -14.85 -11.03 -4.02
C THR A 67 -14.84 -12.47 -4.56
N VAL A 68 -15.54 -12.70 -5.69
CA VAL A 68 -15.46 -13.96 -6.44
C VAL A 68 -14.15 -14.10 -7.24
N ASP A 69 -13.49 -12.97 -7.53
CA ASP A 69 -12.20 -12.93 -8.23
C ASP A 69 -11.07 -13.21 -7.25
N ARG A 70 -10.40 -14.36 -7.41
CA ARG A 70 -9.40 -14.86 -6.45
C ARG A 70 -8.07 -14.09 -6.45
N ALA A 71 -7.80 -13.26 -7.47
CA ALA A 71 -6.57 -12.50 -7.59
C ALA A 71 -6.74 -11.29 -8.52
N VAL A 72 -6.12 -10.17 -8.16
CA VAL A 72 -6.04 -8.95 -8.98
C VAL A 72 -4.58 -8.65 -9.28
N THR A 73 -4.23 -8.48 -10.55
CA THR A 73 -2.87 -8.12 -10.99
C THR A 73 -2.93 -6.89 -11.87
N ARG A 74 -2.07 -5.89 -11.58
CA ARG A 74 -1.92 -4.66 -12.36
C ARG A 74 -0.49 -4.17 -12.25
N SER A 75 0.08 -3.75 -13.36
CA SER A 75 1.34 -3.02 -13.39
C SER A 75 1.11 -1.52 -13.24
N LEU A 76 2.14 -0.80 -12.79
CA LEU A 76 2.07 0.67 -12.69
C LEU A 76 1.81 1.31 -14.06
N SER A 77 2.44 0.79 -15.12
CA SER A 77 2.27 1.28 -16.50
C SER A 77 0.85 1.13 -17.03
N GLU A 78 0.09 0.12 -16.58
CA GLU A 78 -1.32 -0.04 -16.95
C GLU A 78 -2.25 0.92 -16.21
N ILE A 79 -1.79 1.49 -15.09
CA ILE A 79 -2.60 2.41 -14.26
C ILE A 79 -2.40 3.86 -14.71
N VAL A 80 -1.18 4.25 -15.07
CA VAL A 80 -0.85 5.64 -15.40
C VAL A 80 -1.72 6.15 -16.55
N GLY A 81 -2.32 7.33 -16.36
CA GLY A 81 -3.23 7.96 -17.34
C GLY A 81 -4.64 7.35 -17.43
N THR A 82 -5.03 6.46 -16.51
CA THR A 82 -6.38 5.90 -16.43
C THR A 82 -7.21 6.54 -15.31
N ASP A 83 -8.45 6.07 -15.10
CA ASP A 83 -9.31 6.46 -13.96
C ASP A 83 -8.73 6.07 -12.59
N ARG A 84 -7.64 5.29 -12.56
CA ARG A 84 -6.93 4.87 -11.35
C ARG A 84 -5.70 5.73 -11.05
N ASP A 85 -5.33 6.64 -11.94
CA ASP A 85 -4.25 7.62 -11.74
C ASP A 85 -4.87 8.97 -11.35
N ILE A 86 -5.03 9.18 -10.05
CA ILE A 86 -5.69 10.37 -9.52
C ILE A 86 -4.65 11.45 -9.26
N ASP A 87 -4.67 12.51 -10.06
CA ASP A 87 -4.00 13.77 -9.70
C ASP A 87 -4.69 14.35 -8.46
N TRP A 88 -3.93 14.44 -7.37
CA TRP A 88 -4.42 14.94 -6.09
C TRP A 88 -3.98 16.37 -5.78
N GLY A 89 -3.48 17.10 -6.78
CA GLY A 89 -3.08 18.50 -6.71
C GLY A 89 -1.68 18.75 -6.16
N ARG A 90 -1.02 17.72 -5.62
CA ARG A 90 0.36 17.76 -5.08
C ARG A 90 1.16 16.53 -5.51
N GLY A 91 0.72 15.91 -6.61
CA GLY A 91 1.26 14.68 -7.18
C GLY A 91 0.15 13.74 -7.65
N HIS A 92 0.46 12.43 -7.69
CA HIS A 92 -0.42 11.41 -8.25
C HIS A 92 -0.62 10.23 -7.29
N SER A 93 -1.86 9.80 -7.10
CA SER A 93 -2.20 8.57 -6.37
C SER A 93 -2.65 7.48 -7.35
N ARG A 94 -1.77 6.51 -7.62
CA ARG A 94 -2.02 5.42 -8.57
C ARG A 94 -2.57 4.19 -7.84
N ARG A 95 -3.84 3.85 -8.08
CA ARG A 95 -4.64 2.93 -7.27
C ARG A 95 -4.66 1.51 -7.84
N PHE A 96 -3.83 0.63 -7.27
CA PHE A 96 -3.78 -0.79 -7.63
C PHE A 96 -5.06 -1.51 -7.19
N LEU A 97 -5.50 -1.29 -5.96
CA LEU A 97 -6.76 -1.81 -5.41
C LEU A 97 -7.66 -0.64 -4.99
N LYS A 98 -8.95 -0.74 -5.33
CA LYS A 98 -10.05 0.13 -4.87
C LYS A 98 -11.27 -0.73 -4.51
N LYS A 99 -12.30 -0.13 -3.93
CA LYS A 99 -13.49 -0.84 -3.43
C LYS A 99 -14.14 -1.77 -4.47
N SER A 100 -14.20 -1.36 -5.73
CA SER A 100 -14.77 -2.18 -6.80
C SER A 100 -13.98 -3.46 -7.10
N ASP A 101 -12.75 -3.57 -6.61
CA ASP A 101 -11.94 -4.79 -6.71
C ASP A 101 -12.30 -5.82 -5.61
N GLY A 102 -13.16 -5.43 -4.65
CA GLY A 102 -13.74 -6.33 -3.65
C GLY A 102 -12.79 -6.78 -2.54
N PHE A 103 -11.77 -5.98 -2.25
CA PHE A 103 -10.88 -6.12 -1.10
C PHE A 103 -11.24 -5.09 -0.02
N PRO A 104 -11.03 -5.38 1.28
CA PRO A 104 -11.34 -4.47 2.39
C PRO A 104 -10.34 -3.31 2.52
N ILE A 105 -9.26 -3.31 1.72
CA ILE A 105 -8.22 -2.27 1.67
C ILE A 105 -8.04 -1.73 0.26
N SER A 106 -7.52 -0.51 0.15
CA SER A 106 -6.98 0.01 -1.11
C SER A 106 -5.46 0.11 -1.03
N VAL A 107 -4.78 -0.12 -2.16
CA VAL A 107 -3.31 -0.13 -2.27
C VAL A 107 -2.88 0.83 -3.38
N HIS A 108 -1.94 1.72 -3.04
CA HIS A 108 -1.59 2.87 -3.86
C HIS A 108 -0.08 2.97 -4.04
N ASN A 109 0.37 3.39 -5.22
CA ASN A 109 1.67 4.03 -5.41
C ASN A 109 1.41 5.53 -5.51
N THR A 110 1.76 6.26 -4.46
CA THR A 110 1.54 7.70 -4.37
C THR A 110 2.86 8.42 -4.64
N TYR A 111 2.88 9.19 -5.72
CA TYR A 111 3.91 10.18 -5.99
C TYR A 111 3.54 11.50 -5.33
N VAL A 112 4.51 12.11 -4.65
CA VAL A 112 4.39 13.39 -3.97
C VAL A 112 5.43 14.33 -4.53
N GLU A 113 5.00 15.49 -5.00
CA GLU A 113 5.86 16.51 -5.59
C GLU A 113 6.69 17.22 -4.51
N ALA A 114 7.97 17.47 -4.83
CA ALA A 114 8.86 18.23 -3.97
C ALA A 114 8.32 19.64 -3.67
N GLY A 115 8.57 20.12 -2.44
CA GLY A 115 8.20 21.46 -2.00
C GLY A 115 6.72 21.59 -1.60
N THR A 116 5.94 20.53 -1.67
CA THR A 116 4.54 20.55 -1.25
C THR A 116 4.41 20.45 0.28
N ASN A 117 3.42 21.15 0.82
CA ASN A 117 2.97 21.03 2.21
C ASN A 117 1.47 20.68 2.19
N SER A 118 1.16 19.44 2.55
CA SER A 118 -0.19 18.89 2.49
C SER A 118 -0.81 18.86 3.88
N ALA A 119 -1.79 19.71 4.14
CA ALA A 119 -2.62 19.63 5.35
C ALA A 119 -3.68 18.53 5.16
N LEU A 120 -3.60 17.45 5.95
CA LEU A 120 -4.36 16.22 5.79
C LEU A 120 -5.09 15.83 7.08
N CYS A 121 -6.31 15.30 6.95
CA CYS A 121 -7.09 14.70 8.04
C CYS A 121 -8.09 13.70 7.46
N TYR A 122 -7.85 12.41 7.66
CA TYR A 122 -8.69 11.33 7.13
C TYR A 122 -9.70 10.86 8.17
N LYS A 123 -10.90 11.44 8.19
CA LYS A 123 -11.92 11.13 9.22
C LYS A 123 -12.58 9.76 9.12
N HIS A 124 -12.41 9.08 7.99
CA HIS A 124 -13.15 7.85 7.66
C HIS A 124 -12.25 6.68 7.27
N HIS A 125 -10.94 6.91 7.21
CA HIS A 125 -9.96 5.92 6.80
C HIS A 125 -8.72 6.05 7.69
N LEU A 126 -8.11 4.92 7.99
CA LEU A 126 -6.76 4.82 8.52
C LEU A 126 -5.82 4.68 7.33
N GLU A 127 -4.68 5.37 7.39
CA GLU A 127 -3.63 5.28 6.38
C GLU A 127 -2.35 4.71 6.99
N SER A 128 -1.69 3.85 6.23
CA SER A 128 -0.27 3.55 6.39
C SER A 128 0.47 3.88 5.10
N ALA A 129 1.44 4.79 5.17
CA ALA A 129 2.23 5.27 4.05
C ALA A 129 3.69 4.84 4.23
N TYR A 130 4.14 3.87 3.43
CA TYR A 130 5.52 3.42 3.41
C TYR A 130 6.33 4.09 2.32
N TYR A 131 7.28 4.94 2.70
CA TYR A 131 8.12 5.64 1.75
C TYR A 131 9.25 4.76 1.22
N VAL A 132 9.33 4.66 -0.10
CA VAL A 132 10.37 3.91 -0.85
C VAL A 132 11.35 4.82 -1.59
N LYS A 133 11.02 6.12 -1.74
CA LYS A 133 11.88 7.14 -2.34
C LYS A 133 11.56 8.52 -1.76
N GLY A 134 12.57 9.39 -1.73
CA GLY A 134 12.46 10.80 -1.37
C GLY A 134 12.52 11.06 0.13
N ARG A 135 12.21 12.30 0.51
CA ARG A 135 12.24 12.73 1.90
C ARG A 135 11.03 13.59 2.21
N ALA A 136 10.30 13.23 3.26
CA ALA A 136 9.17 13.96 3.79
C ALA A 136 9.28 14.14 5.31
N THR A 137 8.60 15.17 5.80
CA THR A 137 8.39 15.43 7.23
C THR A 137 6.90 15.40 7.51
N TYR A 138 6.52 14.72 8.58
CA TYR A 138 5.18 14.76 9.14
C TYR A 138 5.19 15.59 10.41
N THR A 139 4.21 16.48 10.57
CA THR A 139 3.99 17.22 11.82
C THR A 139 2.52 17.22 12.20
N TRP A 140 2.23 17.10 13.49
CA TRP A 140 0.87 17.17 14.06
C TRP A 140 0.89 17.97 15.37
N GLU A 141 -0.29 18.24 15.94
CA GLU A 141 -0.43 19.11 17.12
C GLU A 141 0.26 20.47 16.92
N GLU A 142 -0.09 21.19 15.85
CA GLU A 142 0.50 22.51 15.52
C GLU A 142 2.04 22.52 15.40
N GLY A 143 2.64 21.38 15.09
CA GLY A 143 4.09 21.26 14.90
C GLY A 143 4.86 20.88 16.16
N VAL A 144 4.17 20.63 17.28
CA VAL A 144 4.79 20.13 18.52
C VAL A 144 5.44 18.77 18.29
N GLN A 145 4.76 17.89 17.56
CA GLN A 145 5.29 16.57 17.22
C GLN A 145 5.72 16.50 15.76
N LYS A 146 6.83 15.80 15.52
CA LYS A 146 7.46 15.71 14.20
C LYS A 146 8.10 14.34 13.98
N ALA A 147 7.91 13.80 12.76
CA ALA A 147 8.62 12.63 12.26
C ALA A 147 9.21 12.93 10.88
N GLU A 148 10.37 12.34 10.56
CA GLU A 148 11.00 12.48 9.25
C GLU A 148 11.21 11.11 8.62
N THR A 149 10.94 11.01 7.31
CA THR A 149 11.24 9.79 6.58
C THR A 149 12.74 9.65 6.39
N ARG A 150 13.27 8.48 6.74
CA ARG A 150 14.64 8.04 6.44
C ARG A 150 14.56 6.93 5.40
N ILE A 151 15.12 7.20 4.22
CA ILE A 151 15.17 6.25 3.12
C ILE A 151 16.61 6.14 2.64
N ASP A 152 17.12 4.92 2.68
CA ASP A 152 18.38 4.56 2.04
C ASP A 152 18.29 3.12 1.55
N ALA A 153 19.40 2.57 1.05
CA ALA A 153 19.43 1.20 0.54
C ALA A 153 18.96 0.15 1.57
N THR A 154 19.12 0.43 2.86
CA THR A 154 18.79 -0.45 3.99
C THR A 154 17.54 -0.04 4.76
N ASN A 155 17.10 1.21 4.65
CA ASN A 155 16.01 1.78 5.44
C ASN A 155 14.86 2.24 4.55
N GLY A 156 13.65 2.11 5.05
CA GLY A 156 12.49 2.86 4.57
C GLY A 156 11.64 3.23 5.78
N THR A 157 10.83 4.25 5.67
CA THR A 157 10.01 4.74 6.79
C THR A 157 8.55 4.53 6.48
N VAL A 158 7.86 3.84 7.39
CA VAL A 158 6.40 3.82 7.41
C VAL A 158 5.91 4.93 8.32
N TYR A 159 4.91 5.65 7.86
CA TYR A 159 4.10 6.53 8.66
C TYR A 159 2.69 5.94 8.75
N SER A 160 2.19 5.74 9.96
CA SER A 160 0.86 5.18 10.21
C SER A 160 0.21 5.99 11.31
N MET A 161 -1.03 6.41 11.08
CA MET A 161 -1.83 7.11 12.08
C MET A 161 -3.10 6.34 12.37
N ASN A 162 -3.39 6.18 13.66
CA ASN A 162 -4.52 5.41 14.16
C ASN A 162 -5.67 6.27 14.71
N GLU A 163 -5.46 7.57 14.97
CA GLU A 163 -6.43 8.44 15.65
C GLU A 163 -7.08 9.50 14.73
N HIS A 164 -6.87 9.39 13.42
CA HIS A 164 -7.38 10.34 12.41
C HIS A 164 -6.89 11.78 12.60
N ASP A 165 -5.74 11.96 13.25
CA ASP A 165 -5.19 13.27 13.59
C ASP A 165 -4.94 14.13 12.35
N ALA A 166 -5.19 15.42 12.55
CA ALA A 166 -4.83 16.42 11.58
C ALA A 166 -3.30 16.59 11.57
N HIS A 167 -2.70 16.55 10.38
CA HIS A 167 -1.26 16.60 10.22
C HIS A 167 -0.86 17.29 8.92
N HIS A 168 0.40 17.71 8.87
CA HIS A 168 1.03 18.20 7.66
C HIS A 168 2.04 17.17 7.16
N ALA A 169 1.93 16.80 5.89
CA ALA A 169 2.95 16.05 5.16
C ALA A 169 3.72 17.00 4.23
N ILE A 170 4.98 17.26 4.58
CA ILE A 170 5.86 18.20 3.88
C ILE A 170 6.88 17.40 3.08
N ALA A 171 6.80 17.44 1.76
CA ALA A 171 7.76 16.78 0.88
C ALA A 171 8.93 17.71 0.58
N HIS A 172 10.14 17.30 0.95
CA HIS A 172 11.35 18.08 0.67
C HIS A 172 11.99 17.73 -0.67
N GLU A 173 11.68 16.54 -1.16
CA GLU A 173 12.12 15.95 -2.42
C GLU A 173 10.95 15.20 -3.03
N ASP A 174 11.03 14.95 -4.34
CA ASP A 174 10.11 14.06 -5.02
C ASP A 174 10.11 12.70 -4.34
N ALA A 175 8.95 12.31 -3.83
CA ALA A 175 8.82 11.14 -2.99
C ALA A 175 7.82 10.14 -3.59
N VAL A 176 8.02 8.88 -3.22
CA VAL A 176 7.10 7.80 -3.56
C VAL A 176 6.79 7.03 -2.29
N ALA A 177 5.49 6.96 -1.97
CA ALA A 177 4.96 6.17 -0.87
C ALA A 177 4.05 5.07 -1.40
N LEU A 178 4.14 3.89 -0.79
CA LEU A 178 3.13 2.85 -0.90
C LEU A 178 2.12 3.09 0.21
N CYS A 179 0.93 3.55 -0.16
CA CYS A 179 -0.13 3.84 0.79
C CYS A 179 -1.16 2.72 0.82
N VAL A 180 -1.60 2.37 2.02
CA VAL A 180 -2.74 1.49 2.23
C VAL A 180 -3.76 2.17 3.11
N PHE A 181 -5.01 2.10 2.68
CA PHE A 181 -6.15 2.63 3.42
C PHE A 181 -7.10 1.52 3.87
N HIS A 182 -7.58 1.65 5.10
CA HIS A 182 -8.64 0.83 5.67
C HIS A 182 -9.62 1.71 6.48
N PRO A 183 -10.95 1.63 6.25
CA PRO A 183 -11.63 0.88 5.20
C PRO A 183 -11.19 1.29 3.78
N VAL A 184 -11.41 0.42 2.79
CA VAL A 184 -11.03 0.64 1.39
C VAL A 184 -11.57 1.96 0.80
N LEU A 185 -10.75 2.65 0.01
CA LEU A 185 -11.18 3.79 -0.80
C LEU A 185 -12.03 3.36 -2.01
N VAL A 186 -13.11 4.09 -2.28
CA VAL A 186 -14.07 3.87 -3.36
C VAL A 186 -13.41 3.89 -4.73
N GLY A 187 -12.45 4.80 -4.94
CA GLY A 187 -11.61 4.83 -6.13
C GLY A 187 -11.57 6.17 -6.86
N ASN A 188 -12.56 7.03 -6.68
CA ASN A 188 -12.65 8.36 -7.29
C ASN A 188 -12.52 9.51 -6.27
N GLU A 189 -12.29 9.21 -4.98
CA GLU A 189 -12.09 10.27 -3.99
C GLU A 189 -10.83 11.08 -4.32
N ASN A 190 -10.87 12.39 -4.08
CA ASN A 190 -9.72 13.26 -4.26
C ASN A 190 -9.55 14.18 -3.05
N HIS A 191 -8.34 14.71 -2.89
CA HIS A 191 -8.03 15.74 -1.94
C HIS A 191 -8.66 17.08 -2.35
N ASP A 192 -9.15 17.82 -1.36
CA ASP A 192 -9.69 19.16 -1.48
C ASP A 192 -8.97 20.06 -0.46
N PHE A 193 -8.05 20.90 -0.95
CA PHE A 193 -7.23 21.82 -0.14
C PHE A 193 -7.84 23.22 0.00
N SER A 194 -9.12 23.42 -0.33
CA SER A 194 -9.79 24.73 -0.15
C SER A 194 -10.10 25.05 1.31
N GLY A 195 -10.16 24.04 2.18
CA GLY A 195 -10.32 24.17 3.63
C GLY A 195 -8.99 24.10 4.39
N GLU A 196 -9.08 24.07 5.72
CA GLU A 196 -7.92 23.99 6.61
C GLU A 196 -7.16 22.64 6.47
N TYR A 197 -7.90 21.53 6.37
CA TYR A 197 -7.37 20.20 6.13
C TYR A 197 -8.14 19.49 5.02
N SER A 198 -7.40 18.74 4.20
CA SER A 198 -7.94 17.91 3.14
C SER A 198 -8.12 16.47 3.63
N GLY A 199 -9.13 15.78 3.12
CA GLY A 199 -9.34 14.35 3.37
C GLY A 199 -10.18 13.74 2.26
N TYR A 200 -10.13 12.41 2.14
CA TYR A 200 -11.01 11.70 1.21
C TYR A 200 -12.46 11.80 1.68
N LYS A 201 -13.28 12.47 0.89
CA LYS A 201 -14.74 12.47 1.05
C LYS A 201 -15.28 11.33 0.18
N PRO A 202 -16.21 10.50 0.67
CA PRO A 202 -16.94 9.60 -0.20
C PRO A 202 -17.61 10.41 -1.32
N SER A 203 -17.42 10.04 -2.57
CA SER A 203 -18.31 10.53 -3.62
C SER A 203 -19.71 9.98 -3.31
N LYS A 204 -20.72 10.86 -3.25
CA LYS A 204 -22.12 10.44 -3.19
C LYS A 204 -22.49 9.55 -4.37
#